data_AF-A0A1J3EMP2-F1
#
_entry.id   AF-A0A1J3EMP2-F1
#
_cell.length_a   1.000
_cell.length_b   1.000
_cell.length_c   1.000
_cell.angle_alpha   90.00
_cell.angle_beta   90.00
_cell.angle_gamma   90.00
#
_symmetry.space_group_name_H-M   'P 1'
#
loop_
_entity.id
_entity.type
_entity.pdbx_description
1 polymer ?
#
loop_
_entity_poly.entity_id
_entity_poly.type
_entity_poly.pdbx_seq_one_letter_code
_entity_poly.pdbx_strand_id
1 'polypeptide(L)'
;WPARRALSAGDPPRSSKRENTTVWSESNAIIEGMSKAYKYSPEEKKERIEKYRSKRNLRNFNKRIKYECRKTLADSRPRIRGRFARNDEMS
;
A
#
# COMPACT_ATOMS: atom_id res chain seq x y z
N TRP A 1 -6.18 -26.31 5.89
CA TRP A 1 -6.80 -25.15 6.57
C TRP A 1 -8.27 -25.10 6.20
N PRO A 2 -9.23 -25.31 7.13
CA PRO A 2 -10.64 -25.27 6.76
C PRO A 2 -11.10 -23.81 6.58
N ALA A 3 -11.79 -23.56 5.47
CA ALA A 3 -12.29 -22.23 5.09
C ALA A 3 -13.54 -21.86 5.90
N ARG A 4 -13.53 -20.69 6.54
CA ARG A 4 -14.73 -20.10 7.19
C ARG A 4 -15.67 -19.54 6.12
N ARG A 5 -16.96 -19.95 6.15
CA ARG A 5 -18.04 -19.28 5.40
C ARG A 5 -18.32 -17.91 6.03
N ALA A 6 -18.39 -16.87 5.20
CA ALA A 6 -18.85 -15.55 5.60
C ALA A 6 -20.38 -15.47 5.46
N LEU A 7 -21.07 -15.01 6.52
CA LEU A 7 -22.47 -14.58 6.44
C LEU A 7 -22.47 -13.09 6.08
N SER A 8 -23.27 -12.73 5.08
CA SER A 8 -23.45 -11.35 4.60
C SER A 8 -24.42 -10.61 5.52
N ALA A 9 -23.94 -9.57 6.20
CA ALA A 9 -24.80 -8.59 6.85
C ALA A 9 -25.03 -7.46 5.85
N GLY A 10 -26.30 -7.19 5.50
CA GLY A 10 -26.67 -6.08 4.63
C GLY A 10 -26.44 -4.72 5.30
N ASP A 11 -26.11 -3.71 4.50
CA ASP A 11 -25.85 -2.34 4.95
C ASP A 11 -27.18 -1.54 5.10
N PRO A 12 -27.37 -0.74 6.17
CA PRO A 12 -28.46 0.23 6.26
C PRO A 12 -28.21 1.46 5.38
N PRO A 13 -29.27 2.16 4.91
CA PRO A 13 -29.16 3.19 3.90
C PRO A 13 -28.48 4.46 4.45
N ARG A 14 -27.49 4.95 3.67
CA ARG A 14 -26.72 6.14 3.98
C ARG A 14 -27.40 7.39 3.44
N SER A 15 -27.99 8.21 4.32
CA SER A 15 -28.57 9.51 3.98
C SER A 15 -27.52 10.47 3.43
N SER A 16 -27.86 11.12 2.31
CA SER A 16 -27.09 12.17 1.65
C SER A 16 -27.13 13.51 2.39
N LYS A 17 -25.96 14.06 2.74
CA LYS A 17 -25.68 15.51 2.66
C LYS A 17 -24.18 15.76 2.85
N ARG A 18 -23.50 16.19 1.79
CA ARG A 18 -22.14 16.75 1.87
C ARG A 18 -22.27 18.26 1.77
N GLU A 19 -22.22 18.94 2.91
CA GLU A 19 -22.05 20.39 2.98
C GLU A 19 -20.60 20.67 3.40
N ASN A 20 -19.80 21.09 2.43
CA ASN A 20 -18.39 21.40 2.57
C ASN A 20 -18.23 22.76 3.26
N THR A 21 -18.26 22.82 4.60
CA THR A 21 -17.72 23.99 5.32
C THR A 21 -17.22 23.70 6.74
N THR A 22 -17.50 22.51 7.31
CA THR A 22 -17.10 22.12 8.69
C THR A 22 -15.75 21.39 8.79
N VAL A 23 -15.12 21.08 7.64
CA VAL A 23 -14.03 20.09 7.52
C VAL A 23 -12.78 20.43 8.36
N TRP A 24 -12.50 21.71 8.62
CA TRP A 24 -11.34 22.13 9.42
C TRP A 24 -11.53 21.98 10.93
N SER A 25 -12.76 22.20 11.42
CA SER A 25 -13.09 22.07 12.84
C SER A 25 -13.19 20.59 13.26
N GLU A 26 -13.81 19.77 12.41
CA GLU A 26 -13.87 18.32 12.60
C GLU A 26 -12.50 17.65 12.52
N SER A 27 -11.58 18.19 11.72
CA SER A 27 -10.20 17.68 11.66
C SER A 27 -9.51 17.78 13.02
N ASN A 28 -9.70 18.88 13.77
CA ASN A 28 -9.11 19.06 15.09
C ASN A 28 -9.71 18.11 16.14
N ALA A 29 -11.04 17.95 16.14
CA ALA A 29 -11.75 17.05 17.06
C ALA A 29 -11.43 15.57 16.79
N ILE A 30 -11.26 15.18 15.52
CA ILE A 30 -10.85 13.81 15.13
C ILE A 30 -9.38 13.56 15.53
N ILE A 31 -8.49 14.54 15.37
CA ILE A 31 -7.08 14.44 15.82
C ILE A 31 -7.00 14.30 17.35
N GLU A 32 -7.83 15.04 18.08
CA GLU A 32 -7.89 15.01 19.55
C GLU A 32 -8.56 13.72 20.08
N GLY A 33 -9.60 13.22 19.43
CA GLY A 33 -10.17 11.89 19.72
C GLY A 33 -9.19 10.75 19.46
N MET A 34 -8.35 10.88 18.43
CA MET A 34 -7.23 9.98 18.16
C MET A 34 -6.03 10.17 19.10
N SER A 35 -5.92 11.23 19.91
CA SER A 35 -4.78 11.38 20.83
C SER A 35 -4.91 10.46 22.05
N LYS A 36 -6.14 10.30 22.58
CA LYS A 36 -6.43 9.45 23.75
C LYS A 36 -6.28 7.94 23.53
N ALA A 37 -6.32 7.48 22.28
CA ALA A 37 -6.26 6.04 21.94
C ALA A 37 -4.97 5.60 21.22
N TYR A 38 -4.01 6.51 20.99
CA TYR A 38 -2.85 6.22 20.12
C TYR A 38 -1.53 6.21 20.88
N LYS A 39 -0.69 5.25 20.50
CA LYS A 39 0.65 5.00 21.05
C LYS A 39 1.69 6.13 20.85
N TYR A 40 1.32 7.28 20.27
CA TYR A 40 2.25 8.32 19.82
C TYR A 40 1.71 9.73 20.07
N SER A 41 2.61 10.65 20.43
CA SER A 41 2.36 12.09 20.62
C SER A 41 1.82 12.75 19.34
N PRO A 42 1.06 13.86 19.43
CA PRO A 42 0.63 14.62 18.25
C PRO A 42 1.77 15.03 17.31
N GLU A 43 2.94 15.36 17.85
CA GLU A 43 4.14 15.75 17.10
C GLU A 43 4.71 14.56 16.32
N GLU A 44 4.88 13.41 16.97
CA GLU A 44 5.36 12.17 16.35
C GLU A 44 4.44 11.69 15.22
N LYS A 45 3.12 11.88 15.39
CA LYS A 45 2.14 11.59 14.34
C LYS A 45 2.33 12.50 13.13
N LYS A 46 2.50 13.82 13.35
CA LYS A 46 2.73 14.78 12.27
C LYS A 46 3.99 14.42 11.48
N GLU A 47 5.09 14.14 12.17
CA GLU A 47 6.35 13.74 11.55
C GLU A 47 6.20 12.45 10.72
N ARG A 48 5.51 11.43 11.26
CA ARG A 48 5.27 10.18 10.53
C ARG A 48 4.40 10.38 9.29
N ILE A 49 3.36 11.21 9.38
CA ILE A 49 2.49 11.55 8.25
C ILE A 49 3.29 12.28 7.18
N GLU A 50 4.12 13.26 7.56
CA GLU A 50 4.98 13.99 6.63
C GLU A 50 5.98 13.05 5.94
N LYS A 51 6.70 12.22 6.70
CA LYS A 51 7.61 11.19 6.18
C LYS A 51 6.90 10.25 5.20
N TYR A 52 5.64 9.88 5.47
CA TYR A 52 4.83 9.09 4.54
C TYR A 52 4.53 9.86 3.24
N ARG A 53 4.07 11.11 3.33
CA ARG A 53 3.75 11.96 2.18
C ARG A 53 4.97 12.18 1.29
N SER A 54 6.12 12.56 1.87
CA SER A 54 7.37 12.77 1.14
C SER A 54 7.82 11.49 0.44
N LYS A 55 7.79 10.33 1.13
CA LYS A 55 8.10 9.04 0.49
C LYS A 55 7.10 8.65 -0.60
N ARG A 56 5.82 9.00 -0.45
CA ARG A 56 4.79 8.70 -1.45
C ARG A 56 5.03 9.46 -2.74
N ASN A 57 5.39 10.74 -2.64
CA ASN A 57 5.69 11.59 -3.80
C ASN A 57 6.93 11.11 -4.56
N LEU A 58 7.91 10.52 -3.86
CA LEU A 58 9.14 9.98 -4.43
C LEU A 58 9.05 8.51 -4.89
N ARG A 59 7.85 7.92 -4.93
CA ARG A 59 7.69 6.53 -5.40
C ARG A 59 8.00 6.44 -6.90
N ASN A 60 8.75 5.41 -7.26
CA ASN A 60 9.02 5.09 -8.65
C ASN A 60 7.99 4.07 -9.14
N PHE A 61 7.08 4.50 -10.02
CA PHE A 61 6.08 3.62 -10.64
C PHE A 61 6.59 2.98 -11.95
N ASN A 62 7.55 3.63 -12.58
CA ASN A 62 8.19 3.10 -13.77
C ASN A 62 9.12 1.94 -13.39
N LYS A 63 9.17 0.93 -14.25
CA LYS A 63 10.08 -0.22 -14.06
C LYS A 63 11.52 0.28 -14.16
N ARG A 64 12.30 0.06 -13.09
CA ARG A 64 13.72 0.42 -13.04
C ARG A 64 14.57 -0.79 -12.71
N ILE A 65 15.64 -1.00 -13.47
CA ILE A 65 16.64 -2.04 -13.19
C ILE A 65 17.63 -1.46 -12.18
N LYS A 66 17.67 -2.01 -10.97
CA LYS A 66 18.61 -1.58 -9.92
C LYS A 66 19.95 -2.29 -10.01
N TYR A 67 19.95 -3.55 -10.48
CA TYR A 67 21.12 -4.41 -10.54
C TYR A 67 21.31 -4.91 -11.97
N GLU A 68 22.16 -4.22 -12.72
CA GLU A 68 22.37 -4.50 -14.14
C GLU A 68 22.95 -5.89 -14.38
N CYS A 69 23.93 -6.29 -13.57
CA CYS A 69 24.54 -7.62 -13.66
C CYS A 69 23.52 -8.78 -13.51
N ARG A 70 22.47 -8.61 -12.71
CA ARG A 70 21.41 -9.62 -12.56
C ARG A 70 20.47 -9.63 -13.76
N LYS A 71 20.26 -8.46 -14.39
CA LYS A 71 19.42 -8.32 -15.59
C LYS A 71 20.08 -8.97 -16.79
N THR A 72 21.35 -8.68 -17.05
CA THR A 72 22.12 -9.30 -18.13
C THR A 72 22.18 -10.82 -18.00
N LEU A 73 22.41 -11.33 -16.79
CA LEU A 73 22.37 -12.77 -16.50
C LEU A 73 20.98 -13.38 -16.75
N ALA A 74 19.90 -12.70 -16.36
CA ALA A 74 18.54 -13.20 -16.58
C ALA A 74 18.11 -13.17 -18.06
N ASP A 75 18.72 -12.29 -18.85
CA ASP A 75 18.44 -12.12 -20.29
C ASP A 75 19.20 -13.13 -21.14
N SER A 76 20.42 -13.52 -20.76
CA SER A 76 21.20 -14.54 -21.48
C SER A 76 20.77 -15.99 -21.18
N ARG A 77 20.05 -16.23 -20.08
CA ARG A 77 19.61 -17.58 -19.68
C ARG A 77 18.53 -18.14 -20.62
N PRO A 78 18.60 -19.44 -20.98
CA PRO A 78 17.63 -20.07 -21.87
C PRO A 78 16.25 -20.18 -21.23
N ARG A 79 15.20 -19.96 -22.03
CA ARG A 79 13.81 -19.99 -21.57
C ARG A 79 12.92 -20.84 -22.47
N ILE A 80 12.04 -21.62 -21.87
CA ILE A 80 10.97 -22.37 -22.52
C ILE A 80 9.65 -21.80 -22.00
N ARG A 81 8.82 -21.25 -22.89
CA ARG A 81 7.52 -20.62 -22.54
C ARG A 81 7.62 -19.57 -21.42
N GLY A 82 8.69 -18.77 -21.42
CA GLY A 82 8.93 -17.69 -20.45
C GLY A 82 9.56 -18.12 -19.12
N ARG A 83 9.67 -19.44 -18.86
CA ARG A 83 10.35 -20.00 -17.68
C ARG A 83 11.79 -20.32 -18.03
N PHE A 84 12.71 -20.26 -17.05
CA PHE A 84 14.07 -20.75 -17.28
C PHE A 84 14.05 -22.26 -17.47
N ALA A 85 14.74 -22.74 -18.50
CA ALA A 85 14.86 -24.18 -18.76
C ALA A 85 15.72 -24.85 -17.68
N ARG A 86 15.40 -26.10 -17.35
CA ARG A 86 16.29 -26.98 -16.58
C ARG A 86 17.24 -27.71 -17.53
N ASN A 87 18.37 -28.16 -17.01
CA ASN A 87 19.39 -28.84 -17.82
C ASN A 87 18.82 -30.10 -18.52
N ASP A 88 17.88 -30.81 -17.87
CA ASP A 88 17.23 -32.00 -18.43
C ASP A 88 16.24 -31.68 -19.57
N GLU A 89 15.78 -30.43 -19.69
CA GLU A 89 14.86 -29.97 -20.74
C GLU A 89 15.61 -29.41 -21.96
N MET A 90 16.94 -29.32 -21.87
CA MET A 90 17.84 -28.78 -22.91
C MET A 90 18.69 -29.88 -23.57
N SER A 91 18.49 -31.13 -23.16
CA SER A 91 19.08 -32.33 -23.77
C SER A 91 18.21 -32.87 -24.89
#